data_AF-A0A3C0N1H3-F1
#
_entry.id   AF-A0A3C0N1H3-F1
#
_cell.length_a   1.000
_cell.length_b   1.000
_cell.length_c   1.000
_cell.angle_alpha   90.00
_cell.angle_beta   90.00
_cell.angle_gamma   90.00
#
_symmetry.space_group_name_H-M   'P 1'
#
loop_
_entity.id
_entity.type
_entity.pdbx_description
1 polymer ?
#
loop_
_entity_poly.entity_id
_entity_poly.type
_entity_poly.pdbx_seq_one_letter_code
_entity_poly.pdbx_strand_id
1 'polypeptide(L)' 'SLQPVNLLTRLRYVKDVMTTQVVQAPVTVSVLELAKLMTEYQVSCVVITQEQGA' A
#
# COMPACT_ATOMS: atom_id res chain seq x y z
N SER A 1 -13.22 11.19 -34.17
CA SER A 1 -12.55 12.36 -33.56
C SER A 1 -11.74 11.88 -32.37
N LEU A 2 -10.41 11.91 -32.44
CA LEU A 2 -9.53 11.47 -31.35
C LEU A 2 -9.57 12.56 -30.26
N GLN A 3 -10.17 12.24 -29.12
CA GLN A 3 -10.27 13.19 -28.01
C GLN A 3 -8.89 13.36 -27.34
N PRO A 4 -8.35 14.59 -27.22
CA PRO A 4 -6.99 14.84 -26.71
C PRO A 4 -6.74 14.41 -25.25
N VAL A 5 -7.79 14.05 -24.52
CA VAL A 5 -7.75 13.81 -23.07
C VAL A 5 -6.90 12.60 -22.66
N ASN A 6 -6.67 11.66 -23.58
CA ASN A 6 -5.91 10.43 -23.30
C ASN A 6 -4.37 10.60 -23.46
N LEU A 7 -3.89 11.72 -24.01
CA LEU A 7 -2.46 11.96 -24.24
C LEU A 7 -1.74 12.49 -22.99
N LEU A 8 -2.41 13.32 -22.18
CA LEU A 8 -1.81 13.94 -20.98
C LEU A 8 -2.11 13.18 -19.68
N THR A 9 -3.13 12.33 -19.66
CA THR A 9 -3.56 11.56 -18.47
C THR A 9 -2.73 10.30 -18.21
N ARG A 10 -1.94 9.87 -19.19
CA ARG A 10 -1.06 8.68 -19.10
C ARG A 10 0.35 8.95 -18.56
N LEU A 11 0.66 10.21 -18.21
CA LEU A 11 1.96 10.62 -17.66
C LEU A 11 2.03 10.48 -16.12
N ARG A 12 1.38 9.47 -15.54
CA ARG A 12 1.50 9.19 -14.09
C ARG A 12 2.45 8.02 -13.88
N TYR A 13 3.52 8.27 -13.14
CA TYR A 13 4.37 7.20 -12.62
C TYR A 13 3.61 6.44 -11.52
N VAL A 14 3.99 5.19 -11.26
CA VAL A 14 3.40 4.39 -10.17
C VAL A 14 3.49 5.13 -8.83
N LYS A 15 4.62 5.80 -8.56
CA LYS A 15 4.80 6.62 -7.36
C LYS A 15 3.78 7.75 -7.21
N ASP A 16 3.18 8.22 -8.30
CA ASP A 16 2.22 9.34 -8.28
C ASP A 16 0.80 8.88 -7.89
N VAL A 17 0.55 7.56 -7.90
CA VAL A 17 -0.76 6.97 -7.59
C VAL A 17 -0.74 6.04 -6.38
N MET A 18 0.45 5.67 -5.88
CA MET A 18 0.61 4.80 -4.72
C MET A 18 0.48 5.60 -3.42
N THR A 19 -0.20 5.02 -2.44
CA THR A 19 -0.17 5.51 -1.04
C THR A 19 1.18 5.23 -0.42
N THR A 20 1.82 6.24 0.17
CA THR A 20 3.13 6.11 0.83
C THR A 20 3.03 5.68 2.29
N GLN A 21 1.96 6.06 2.97
CA GLN A 21 1.69 5.69 4.35
C GLN A 21 0.88 4.39 4.37
N VAL A 22 1.60 3.27 4.49
CA VAL A 22 1.00 1.94 4.57
C VAL A 22 1.09 1.41 6.00
N VAL A 23 0.09 0.65 6.42
CA VAL A 23 0.12 -0.10 7.68
C VAL A 23 1.09 -1.27 7.51
N GLN A 24 2.04 -1.39 8.44
CA GLN A 24 3.10 -2.40 8.41
C GLN A 24 3.09 -3.25 9.68
N ALA A 25 3.58 -4.48 9.59
CA ALA A 25 3.81 -5.35 10.74
C ALA A 25 5.06 -6.24 10.53
N PRO A 26 5.77 -6.64 11.59
CA PRO A 26 6.95 -7.50 11.47
C PRO A 26 6.58 -8.92 11.05
N VAL A 27 7.53 -9.66 10.47
CA VAL A 27 7.35 -11.09 10.10
C VAL A 27 6.95 -12.01 11.27
N THR A 28 7.20 -11.59 12.51
CA THR A 28 6.89 -12.36 13.72
C THR A 28 5.47 -12.12 14.26
N VAL A 29 4.72 -11.18 13.66
CA VAL A 29 3.35 -10.84 14.11
C VAL A 29 2.40 -12.03 13.98
N SER A 30 1.49 -12.17 14.93
CA SER A 30 0.46 -13.20 14.87
C SER A 30 -0.69 -12.83 13.92
N VAL A 31 -1.38 -13.83 13.37
CA VAL A 31 -2.57 -13.61 12.53
C VAL A 31 -3.70 -12.90 13.29
N LEU A 32 -3.84 -13.18 14.59
CA LEU A 32 -4.83 -12.50 15.44
C LEU A 32 -4.55 -11.00 15.53
N GLU A 33 -3.29 -10.63 15.72
CA GLU A 33 -2.91 -9.22 15.77
C GLU A 33 -3.05 -8.53 14.42
N LEU A 34 -2.75 -9.22 13.31
CA LEU A 34 -3.04 -8.70 11.97
C LEU A 34 -4.53 -8.40 11.79
N ALA A 35 -5.43 -9.31 12.20
CA ALA A 35 -6.87 -9.10 12.08
C ALA A 35 -7.36 -7.91 12.92
N LYS A 36 -6.80 -7.73 14.13
CA LYS A 36 -7.06 -6.55 14.97
C LYS A 36 -6.59 -5.27 14.29
N LEU A 37 -5.36 -5.27 13.75
CA LEU A 37 -4.78 -4.13 13.06
C LEU A 37 -5.59 -3.74 11.82
N MET A 38 -6.04 -4.72 11.03
CA MET A 38 -6.92 -4.48 9.88
C MET A 38 -8.24 -3.82 10.28
N THR A 39 -8.81 -4.24 11.41
CA THR A 39 -10.06 -3.67 11.93
C THR A 39 -9.85 -2.26 12.48
N GLU A 40 -8.78 -2.04 13.24
CA GLU A 40 -8.44 -0.76 13.87
C GLU A 40 -8.18 0.33 12.83
N TYR A 41 -7.37 0.03 11.81
CA TYR A 41 -7.01 0.99 10.76
C TYR A 41 -8.00 0.97 9.58
N GLN A 42 -9.02 0.11 9.61
CA GLN A 42 -10.02 -0.06 8.54
C GLN A 42 -9.38 -0.36 7.18
N VAL A 43 -8.38 -1.25 7.16
CA VAL A 43 -7.65 -1.65 5.96
C VAL A 43 -7.91 -3.12 5.61
N SER A 44 -7.94 -3.42 4.31
CA SER A 44 -8.08 -4.80 3.82
C SER A 44 -6.76 -5.55 3.72
N CYS A 45 -5.61 -4.87 3.89
CA CYS A 45 -4.29 -5.46 3.75
C CYS A 45 -3.29 -4.78 4.69
N VAL A 46 -2.29 -5.54 5.15
CA VAL A 46 -1.15 -5.06 5.95
C VAL A 46 0.13 -5.55 5.27
N VAL A 47 1.13 -4.68 5.16
CA VAL A 47 2.43 -5.03 4.57
C VAL A 47 3.30 -5.69 5.64
N ILE A 48 3.79 -6.90 5.37
CA ILE A 48 4.73 -7.58 6.27
C ILE A 48 6.15 -7.16 5.93
N THR A 49 6.87 -6.64 6.92
CA THR A 49 8.25 -6.17 6.77
C THR A 49 9.22 -6.94 7.66
N GLN A 50 10.46 -7.03 7.22
CA GLN A 50 11.58 -7.56 7.97
C GLN A 50 12.67 -6.50 7.96
N GLU A 51 13.22 -6.17 9.13
CA GLU A 51 14.42 -5.35 9.18
C GLU A 51 15.55 -6.13 8.51
N GLN A 52 16.19 -5.53 7.50
CA GLN A 52 17.44 -6.06 6.98
C GLN A 52 18.48 -5.86 8.08
N GLY A 53 19.01 -6.97 8.61
CA GLY A 53 20.09 -6.94 9.60
C GLY A 53 21.23 -6.04 9.13
N ALA A 54 21.79 -5.29 10.08
CA ALA A 54 22.87 -4.32 9.87
C ALA A 54 24.10 -4.93 9.18
#